data_AF-A0AAW7QHN7-F1
#
_entry.id   AF-A0AAW7QHN7-F1
#
_cell.length_a   1.000
_cell.length_b   1.000
_cell.length_c   1.000
_cell.angle_alpha   90.00
_cell.angle_beta   90.00
_cell.angle_gamma   90.00
#
_symmetry.space_group_name_H-M   'P 1'
#
loop_
_entity.id
_entity.type
_entity.pdbx_description
1 polymer ?
#
loop_
_entity_poly.entity_id
_entity_poly.type
_entity_poly.pdbx_seq_one_letter_code
_entity_poly.pdbx_strand_id
1 'polypeptide(L)'
;MGIYIIEEPENGVHPRALEAVYQSLSSVYEGQVFCATHSPIFLNLATPNELLCFTLNERGATDIVPGNRHPYLKEWRSEVSLGNLLASGILG
;
A
#
# COMPACT_ATOMS: atom_id res chain seq x y z
N MET A 1 10.31 18.54 10.28
CA MET A 1 9.61 17.57 9.42
C MET A 1 10.44 16.30 9.38
N GLY A 2 9.89 15.18 9.85
CA GLY A 2 10.56 13.89 9.91
C GLY A 2 10.05 12.91 8.86
N ILE A 3 10.82 11.86 8.60
CA ILE A 3 10.43 10.71 7.78
C ILE A 3 10.35 9.50 8.69
N TYR A 4 9.23 8.79 8.65
CA TYR A 4 9.00 7.54 9.37
C TYR A 4 8.91 6.41 8.36
N ILE A 5 9.58 5.29 8.65
CA ILE A 5 9.53 4.08 7.84
C ILE A 5 9.04 2.98 8.78
N ILE A 6 7.92 2.37 8.42
CA ILE A 6 7.23 1.36 9.22
C ILE A 6 7.13 0.09 8.38
N GLU A 7 7.68 -1.00 8.88
CA GLU A 7 7.62 -2.31 8.23
C GLU A 7 6.52 -3.14 8.88
N GLU A 8 5.61 -3.68 8.07
CA GLU A 8 4.52 -4.57 8.47
C GLU A 8 3.71 -4.06 9.70
N PRO A 9 3.08 -2.87 9.62
CA PRO A 9 2.30 -2.30 10.73
C PRO A 9 1.14 -3.20 11.19
N GLU A 10 0.75 -4.17 10.36
CA GLU A 10 -0.26 -5.17 10.67
C GLU A 10 0.19 -6.29 11.61
N ASN A 11 1.50 -6.49 11.78
CA ASN A 11 2.02 -7.68 12.44
C ASN A 11 1.67 -7.71 13.94
N GLY A 12 1.08 -8.81 14.40
CA GLY A 12 0.63 -8.97 15.80
C GLY A 12 -0.61 -8.15 16.19
N VAL A 13 -1.20 -7.40 15.26
CA VAL A 13 -2.40 -6.58 15.51
C VAL A 13 -3.65 -7.34 15.10
N HIS A 14 -4.69 -7.31 15.94
CA HIS A 14 -5.97 -7.92 15.61
C HIS A 14 -6.59 -7.23 14.37
N PRO A 15 -7.15 -7.95 13.38
CA PRO A 15 -7.64 -7.35 12.13
C PRO A 15 -8.58 -6.15 12.29
N ARG A 16 -9.46 -6.19 13.30
CA ARG A 16 -10.38 -5.08 13.64
C ARG A 16 -9.70 -3.80 14.13
N ALA A 17 -8.44 -3.86 14.52
CA ALA A 17 -7.68 -2.70 14.99
C ALA A 17 -6.82 -2.07 13.87
N LEU A 18 -6.66 -2.75 12.72
CA LEU A 18 -5.79 -2.27 11.63
C LEU A 18 -6.25 -0.94 11.04
N GLU A 19 -7.56 -0.72 10.96
CA GLU A 19 -8.09 0.57 10.49
C GLU A 19 -7.67 1.72 11.40
N ALA A 20 -7.71 1.53 12.73
CA ALA A 20 -7.25 2.53 13.67
C ALA A 20 -5.74 2.80 13.55
N VAL A 21 -4.94 1.76 13.27
CA VAL A 21 -3.50 1.91 13.00
C VAL A 21 -3.29 2.75 11.73
N TYR A 22 -3.98 2.43 10.63
CA TYR A 22 -3.89 3.20 9.39
C TYR A 22 -4.29 4.66 9.58
N GLN A 23 -5.40 4.93 10.29
CA GLN A 23 -5.85 6.29 10.58
C GLN A 23 -4.83 7.06 11.45
N SER A 24 -4.21 6.40 12.43
CA SER A 24 -3.16 7.01 13.26
C SER A 24 -1.93 7.38 12.43
N LEU A 25 -1.49 6.50 11.52
CA LEU A 25 -0.34 6.76 10.64
C LEU A 25 -0.63 7.87 9.63
N SER A 26 -1.86 7.93 9.11
CA SER A 26 -2.33 8.97 8.19
C SER A 26 -2.52 10.34 8.87
N SER A 27 -2.60 10.38 10.20
CA SER A 27 -2.77 11.60 11.00
C SER A 27 -1.44 12.28 11.35
N VAL A 28 -0.30 11.83 10.80
CA VAL A 28 0.99 12.50 10.92
C VAL A 28 1.05 13.65 9.90
N TYR A 29 0.54 14.82 10.29
CA TYR A 29 0.41 15.97 9.37
C TYR A 29 1.75 16.68 9.07
N GLU A 30 2.69 16.69 10.01
CA GLU A 30 3.98 17.39 9.88
C GLU A 30 5.17 16.44 9.62
N GLY A 31 4.92 15.38 8.83
CA GLY A 31 5.91 14.38 8.46
C GLY A 31 5.47 13.53 7.28
N GLN A 32 6.37 12.65 6.83
CA GLN A 32 6.07 11.65 5.80
C GLN A 32 6.20 10.25 6.40
N VAL A 33 5.19 9.41 6.18
CA VAL A 33 5.19 8.02 6.63
C VAL A 33 5.25 7.12 5.41
N PHE A 34 6.24 6.24 5.35
CA PHE A 34 6.29 5.12 4.41
C PHE A 34 5.97 3.84 5.17
N CYS A 35 5.01 3.08 4.64
CA CYS A 35 4.63 1.78 5.19
C CYS A 35 4.87 0.69 4.15
N ALA A 36 5.71 -0.29 4.48
CA ALA A 36 5.73 -1.56 3.76
C ALA A 36 4.68 -2.49 4.37
N THR A 37 3.82 -3.06 3.53
CA THR A 37 2.73 -3.93 3.99
C THR A 37 2.42 -4.99 2.95
N HIS A 38 2.08 -6.18 3.43
CA HIS A 38 1.51 -7.25 2.61
C HIS A 38 0.02 -7.45 2.93
N SER A 39 -0.56 -6.62 3.81
CA SER A 39 -1.93 -6.74 4.28
C SER A 39 -2.94 -6.21 3.26
N PRO A 40 -3.86 -7.05 2.76
CA PRO A 40 -4.98 -6.61 1.93
C PRO A 40 -5.87 -5.60 2.65
N ILE A 41 -5.96 -5.66 3.98
CA ILE A 41 -6.77 -4.74 4.78
C ILE A 41 -6.19 -3.33 4.72
N PHE A 42 -4.87 -3.18 4.87
CA PHE A 42 -4.20 -1.88 4.71
C PHE A 42 -4.38 -1.33 3.30
N LEU A 43 -4.17 -2.15 2.27
CA LEU A 43 -4.35 -1.71 0.89
C LEU A 43 -5.79 -1.27 0.59
N ASN A 44 -6.79 -1.92 1.19
CA ASN A 44 -8.19 -1.54 0.99
C ASN A 44 -8.56 -0.19 1.61
N LEU A 45 -7.75 0.32 2.54
CA LEU A 45 -7.94 1.64 3.17
C LEU A 45 -7.20 2.75 2.41
N ALA A 46 -6.21 2.40 1.58
CA ALA A 46 -5.41 3.32 0.81
C ALA A 46 -6.05 3.69 -0.54
N THR A 47 -5.52 4.74 -1.16
CA THR A 47 -5.85 5.17 -2.52
C THR A 47 -4.67 4.96 -3.46
N PRO A 48 -4.87 4.86 -4.79
CA PRO A 48 -3.77 4.70 -5.74
C PRO A 48 -2.68 5.79 -5.66
N ASN A 49 -3.01 7.00 -5.20
CA ASN A 49 -2.03 8.08 -5.01
C ASN A 49 -1.10 7.85 -3.81
N GLU A 50 -1.45 6.95 -2.90
CA GLU A 50 -0.70 6.62 -1.69
C GLU A 50 0.11 5.33 -1.85
N LEU A 51 0.08 4.70 -3.03
CA LEU A 51 0.73 3.42 -3.28
C LEU A 51 2.02 3.57 -4.08
N LEU A 52 2.99 2.73 -3.74
CA LEU A 52 4.14 2.38 -4.54
C LEU A 52 4.12 0.85 -4.73
N CYS A 53 4.00 0.39 -5.97
CA CYS A 53 3.97 -1.03 -6.33
C CYS A 53 5.38 -1.49 -6.65
N PHE A 54 5.88 -2.51 -5.95
CA PHE A 54 7.23 -3.06 -6.11
C PHE A 54 7.16 -4.42 -6.78
N THR A 55 7.91 -4.61 -7.86
CA THR A 55 7.94 -5.87 -8.62
C THR A 55 9.38 -6.29 -8.88
N LEU A 56 9.60 -7.58 -9.13
CA LEU A 56 10.89 -8.09 -9.60
C LEU A 56 10.86 -8.16 -11.13
N ASN A 57 11.71 -7.40 -11.80
CA ASN A 57 11.77 -7.41 -13.26
C ASN A 57 12.53 -8.62 -13.81
N GLU A 58 12.48 -8.81 -15.14
CA GLU A 58 13.13 -9.93 -15.84
C GLU A 58 14.65 -10.03 -15.64
N ARG A 59 15.29 -8.93 -15.21
CA ARG A 59 16.74 -8.88 -14.91
C ARG A 59 17.05 -9.17 -13.43
N GLY A 60 16.04 -9.49 -12.63
CA GLY A 60 16.17 -9.72 -11.19
C GLY A 60 16.38 -8.45 -10.37
N ALA A 61 16.02 -7.28 -10.90
CA ALA A 61 16.07 -6.01 -10.17
C ALA A 61 14.68 -5.53 -9.78
N THR A 62 14.60 -4.72 -8.72
CA THR A 62 13.34 -4.11 -8.27
C THR A 62 12.91 -3.01 -9.24
N ASP A 63 11.67 -3.07 -9.69
CA ASP A 63 10.98 -1.97 -10.36
C ASP A 63 9.92 -1.38 -9.42
N ILE A 64 9.69 -0.07 -9.50
CA ILE A 64 8.78 0.67 -8.62
C ILE A 64 7.86 1.54 -9.46
N VAL A 65 6.57 1.26 -9.40
CA VAL A 65 5.54 2.01 -10.14
C VAL A 65 4.59 2.68 -9.14
N PRO A 66 4.45 4.02 -9.15
CA PRO A 66 3.42 4.69 -8.36
C PRO A 66 2.03 4.20 -8.73
N GLY A 67 1.16 3.97 -7.74
CA GLY A 67 -0.16 3.39 -7.97
C GLY A 67 -1.00 4.20 -8.97
N ASN A 68 -0.93 5.53 -8.92
CA ASN A 68 -1.62 6.41 -9.86
C ASN A 68 -1.05 6.40 -11.30
N ARG A 69 0.08 5.73 -11.53
CA ARG A 69 0.68 5.47 -12.84
C ARG A 69 0.67 4.00 -13.22
N HIS A 70 0.20 3.14 -12.32
CA HIS A 70 0.16 1.70 -12.56
C HIS A 70 -0.88 1.38 -13.66
N PRO A 71 -0.53 0.60 -14.69
CA PRO A 71 -1.41 0.36 -15.85
C PRO A 71 -2.82 -0.12 -15.47
N TYR A 72 -2.90 -1.01 -14.47
CA TYR A 72 -4.15 -1.58 -14.00
C TYR A 72 -4.91 -0.67 -13.02
N LEU A 73 -4.27 0.34 -12.43
CA LEU A 73 -4.92 1.26 -11.49
C LEU A 73 -5.30 2.60 -12.13
N LYS A 74 -4.70 2.96 -13.26
CA LYS A 74 -4.96 4.23 -13.96
C LYS A 74 -6.42 4.36 -14.42
N GLU A 75 -7.03 3.25 -14.82
CA GLU A 75 -8.44 3.17 -15.24
C GLU A 75 -9.34 2.41 -14.26
N TRP A 76 -8.78 2.05 -13.10
CA TRP A 76 -9.48 1.30 -12.07
C TRP A 76 -10.62 2.13 -11.46
N ARG A 77 -11.81 1.52 -11.38
CA ARG A 77 -13.06 2.16 -10.91
C ARG A 77 -13.52 1.69 -9.54
N SER A 78 -12.61 1.12 -8.74
CA SER A 78 -12.91 0.60 -7.39
C SER A 78 -13.91 -0.57 -7.33
N GLU A 79 -14.19 -1.23 -8.46
CA GLU A 79 -15.06 -2.42 -8.52
C GLU A 79 -14.44 -3.65 -7.86
N VAL A 80 -13.11 -3.77 -7.94
CA VAL A 80 -12.31 -4.80 -7.27
C VAL A 80 -11.45 -4.10 -6.23
N SER A 81 -11.42 -4.57 -4.99
CA SER A 81 -10.62 -3.94 -3.94
C SER A 81 -9.11 -4.06 -4.22
N LEU A 82 -8.31 -3.09 -3.75
CA LEU A 82 -6.85 -3.10 -3.94
C LEU A 82 -6.20 -4.34 -3.31
N GLY A 83 -6.71 -4.80 -2.17
CA GLY A 83 -6.27 -6.03 -1.54
C GLY A 83 -6.52 -7.28 -2.39
N ASN A 84 -7.64 -7.32 -3.14
CA ASN A 84 -7.89 -8.40 -4.09
C ASN A 84 -6.94 -8.33 -5.30
N LEU A 85 -6.63 -7.14 -5.79
CA LEU A 85 -5.64 -6.94 -6.86
C LEU A 85 -4.22 -7.37 -6.45
N LEU A 86 -3.85 -7.13 -5.19
CA LEU A 86 -2.62 -7.67 -4.62
C LEU A 86 -2.65 -9.20 -4.60
N ALA A 87 -3.72 -9.78 -4.07
CA ALA A 87 -3.87 -11.24 -3.95
C ALA A 87 -3.86 -11.96 -5.31
N SER A 88 -4.28 -11.29 -6.39
CA SER A 88 -4.20 -11.82 -7.75
C SER A 88 -2.84 -11.60 -8.43
N GLY A 89 -1.87 -10.99 -7.75
CA GLY A 89 -0.54 -10.70 -8.30
C GLY A 89 -0.52 -9.61 -9.37
N ILE A 90 -1.55 -8.78 -9.47
CA ILE A 90 -1.64 -7.72 -10.49
C ILE A 90 -0.81 -6.50 -10.11
N LEU A 91 -0.62 -6.26 -8.80
CA LEU A 91 0.10 -5.12 -8.25
C LEU A 91 1.60 -5.40 -8.00
N GLY A 92 2.07 -6.61 -8.30
CA GLY A 92 3.39 -7.14 -7.96
C GLY A 92 4.14 -7.73 -9.15
#